data_AF-A0A564YH19-F1
#
_entry.id   AF-A0A564YH19-F1
#
_cell.length_a   1.000
_cell.length_b   1.000
_cell.length_c   1.000
_cell.angle_alpha   90.00
_cell.angle_beta   90.00
_cell.angle_gamma   90.00
#
_symmetry.space_group_name_H-M   'P 1'
#
loop_
_entity.id
_entity.type
_entity.pdbx_description
1 polymer ?
#
loop_
_entity_poly.entity_id
_entity_poly.type
_entity_poly.pdbx_seq_one_letter_code
_entity_poly.pdbx_strand_id
1 'polypeptide(L)'
;MTSVVHKYSEKCQNHNFKDYCNTSEHSQAFVAPHLNGPVVGAELHKESYSKEKIKTINVALVLCLNMEIDPPDVQKIPPYSRVEAWVDPADAGYRVVEMIGKNLQSQYERWQPKGCYRQCLDPNLDEVKKICVNMRRNARSDRILFHYNGHGVPRPTENGEIWVFNRTFTKYIPLSLFDLQRWLGGPSVYVIDCQNAGRVLKLYDYFCKRRQGETANAVGEGSNVGGQNPEGAQHEQNTF
;
A
#
# COMPACT_ATOMS: atom_id res chain seq x y z
N MET A 1 35.34 -39.46 38.23
CA MET A 1 34.14 -39.89 38.97
C MET A 1 34.45 -39.80 40.44
N THR A 2 33.88 -38.80 41.12
CA THR A 2 33.97 -38.67 42.57
C THR A 2 32.58 -38.25 43.02
N SER A 3 31.81 -39.21 43.51
CA SER A 3 30.55 -38.92 44.18
C SER A 3 30.86 -38.51 45.61
N VAL A 4 30.18 -37.46 46.08
CA VAL A 4 30.16 -37.12 47.51
C VAL A 4 28.70 -37.09 47.93
N VAL A 5 28.37 -38.05 48.79
CA VAL A 5 27.12 -38.18 49.52
C VAL A 5 27.04 -37.05 50.54
N HIS A 6 25.91 -36.34 50.62
CA HIS A 6 25.58 -35.53 51.79
C HIS A 6 24.36 -36.10 52.50
N LYS A 7 24.64 -36.65 53.69
CA LYS A 7 23.69 -36.93 54.76
C LYS A 7 23.24 -35.62 55.41
N TYR A 8 22.11 -35.73 56.11
CA TYR A 8 21.52 -34.83 57.11
C TYR A 8 20.33 -33.99 56.63
N SER A 9 19.16 -34.63 56.82
CA SER A 9 17.87 -34.01 57.01
C SER A 9 17.83 -33.34 58.39
N GLU A 10 17.62 -32.03 58.45
CA GLU A 10 17.00 -31.39 59.61
C GLU A 10 15.71 -30.71 59.16
N LYS A 11 14.62 -30.99 59.87
CA LYS A 11 13.31 -30.35 59.63
C LYS A 11 13.36 -28.93 60.20
N CYS A 12 13.20 -27.92 59.36
CA CYS A 12 12.92 -26.57 59.84
C CYS A 12 11.63 -26.57 60.67
N GLN A 13 11.71 -25.98 61.85
CA GLN A 13 10.61 -25.87 62.82
C GLN A 13 9.48 -24.99 62.27
N ASN A 14 8.25 -25.28 62.71
CA ASN A 14 7.01 -24.62 62.29
C ASN A 14 7.12 -23.09 62.33
N HIS A 15 7.23 -22.46 61.16
CA HIS A 15 6.97 -21.03 61.03
C HIS A 15 5.47 -20.80 61.16
N ASN A 16 5.05 -20.23 62.29
CA ASN A 16 3.67 -19.82 62.50
C ASN A 16 3.45 -18.50 61.76
N PHE A 17 3.03 -18.56 60.51
CA PHE A 17 2.65 -17.39 59.72
C PHE A 17 1.31 -16.88 60.28
N LYS A 18 1.32 -15.73 60.96
CA LYS A 18 0.08 -15.03 61.28
C LYS A 18 -0.46 -14.42 59.99
N ASP A 19 -1.60 -14.91 59.52
CA ASP A 19 -2.37 -14.26 58.47
C ASP A 19 -2.89 -12.91 59.00
N TYR A 20 -2.27 -11.82 58.55
CA TYR A 20 -2.71 -10.45 58.87
C TYR A 20 -3.84 -9.96 57.95
N CYS A 21 -4.28 -10.75 56.97
CA CYS A 21 -5.41 -10.39 56.11
C CYS A 21 -6.71 -10.93 56.68
N ASN A 22 -7.46 -10.07 57.37
CA ASN A 22 -8.87 -10.32 57.63
C ASN A 22 -9.62 -10.22 56.29
N THR A 23 -9.96 -11.38 55.69
CA THR A 23 -10.64 -11.46 54.40
C THR A 23 -12.04 -10.86 54.39
N SER A 24 -12.60 -10.49 55.55
CA SER A 24 -13.89 -9.81 55.65
C SER A 24 -13.89 -8.38 55.11
N GLU A 25 -12.72 -7.72 54.97
CA GLU A 25 -12.61 -6.34 54.47
C GLU A 25 -12.24 -6.24 52.98
N HIS A 26 -11.90 -7.36 52.33
CA HIS A 26 -11.59 -7.39 50.90
C HIS A 26 -12.85 -7.63 50.05
N SER A 27 -13.92 -6.86 50.29
CA SER A 27 -15.10 -6.85 49.42
C SER A 27 -14.90 -5.93 48.20
N GLN A 28 -13.80 -6.07 47.47
CA GLN A 28 -13.61 -5.32 46.22
C GLN A 28 -12.95 -6.18 45.15
N ALA A 29 -13.72 -7.12 44.63
CA ALA A 29 -13.61 -7.48 43.22
C ALA A 29 -15.02 -7.76 42.72
N PHE A 30 -15.42 -7.10 41.62
CA PHE A 30 -16.67 -7.34 40.88
C PHE A 30 -17.98 -6.71 41.41
N VAL A 31 -17.92 -5.51 42.03
CA VAL A 31 -19.15 -4.74 42.36
C VAL A 31 -19.70 -3.94 41.16
N ALA A 32 -18.94 -3.86 40.06
CA ALA A 32 -19.38 -3.08 38.90
C ALA A 32 -20.47 -3.83 38.11
N PRO A 33 -21.60 -3.18 37.75
CA PRO A 33 -22.71 -3.85 37.06
C PRO A 33 -22.32 -4.58 35.76
N HIS A 34 -21.31 -4.07 35.05
CA HIS A 34 -20.80 -4.65 33.81
C HIS A 34 -20.02 -5.97 34.00
N LEU A 35 -19.70 -6.34 35.25
CA LEU A 35 -19.02 -7.59 35.60
C LEU A 35 -20.01 -8.69 36.03
N ASN A 36 -21.27 -8.33 36.29
CA ASN A 36 -22.34 -9.24 36.69
C ASN A 36 -23.42 -9.42 35.61
N GLY A 37 -23.36 -8.63 34.52
CA GLY A 37 -24.19 -8.80 33.35
C GLY A 37 -23.70 -9.93 32.43
N PRO A 38 -24.57 -10.51 31.59
CA PRO A 38 -24.14 -11.45 30.56
C PRO A 38 -23.08 -10.77 29.66
N VAL A 39 -21.94 -11.44 29.47
CA VAL A 39 -20.86 -10.96 28.60
C VAL A 39 -21.37 -10.96 27.16
N VAL A 40 -21.81 -9.81 26.67
CA VAL A 40 -22.14 -9.62 25.27
C VAL A 40 -20.83 -9.36 24.53
N GLY A 41 -20.34 -10.37 23.81
CA GLY A 41 -19.18 -10.20 22.93
C GLY A 41 -19.49 -9.15 21.85
N ALA A 42 -18.46 -8.44 21.39
CA ALA A 42 -18.61 -7.55 20.25
C ALA A 42 -19.17 -8.33 19.06
N GLU A 43 -20.10 -7.72 18.33
CA GLU A 43 -20.64 -8.33 17.12
C GLU A 43 -19.49 -8.57 16.14
N LEU A 44 -19.18 -9.85 15.89
CA LEU A 44 -18.08 -10.21 15.03
C LEU A 44 -18.45 -9.86 13.59
N HIS A 45 -17.68 -8.94 12.99
CA HIS A 45 -17.79 -8.67 11.56
C HIS A 45 -17.59 -9.98 10.78
N LYS A 46 -18.68 -10.47 10.19
CA LYS A 46 -18.67 -11.69 9.39
C LYS A 46 -18.32 -11.30 7.96
N GLU A 47 -17.05 -11.50 7.58
CA GLU A 47 -16.63 -11.29 6.19
C GLU A 47 -17.50 -12.15 5.25
N SER A 48 -18.15 -11.49 4.29
CA SER A 48 -18.84 -12.17 3.21
C SER A 48 -17.78 -12.78 2.29
N TYR A 49 -17.55 -14.09 2.44
CA TYR A 49 -16.66 -14.82 1.53
C TYR A 49 -17.26 -14.79 0.12
N SER A 50 -16.70 -13.97 -0.78
CA SER A 50 -16.96 -14.12 -2.20
C SER A 50 -16.29 -15.41 -2.68
N LYS A 51 -17.00 -16.22 -3.50
CA LYS A 51 -16.43 -17.44 -4.09
C LYS A 51 -15.29 -17.14 -5.08
N GLU A 52 -15.26 -15.92 -5.64
CA GLU A 52 -14.24 -15.51 -6.59
C GLU A 52 -12.94 -15.12 -5.89
N LYS A 53 -11.92 -15.98 -6.05
CA LYS A 53 -10.56 -15.69 -5.61
C LYS A 53 -9.92 -14.64 -6.52
N ILE A 54 -9.90 -13.39 -6.07
CA ILE A 54 -9.13 -12.31 -6.73
C ILE A 54 -7.64 -12.62 -6.63
N LYS A 55 -6.94 -12.66 -7.76
CA LYS A 55 -5.49 -12.87 -7.78
C LYS A 55 -4.75 -11.55 -7.93
N THR A 56 -3.52 -11.51 -7.43
CA THR A 56 -2.60 -10.39 -7.65
C THR A 56 -1.40 -10.90 -8.41
N ILE A 57 -1.57 -11.08 -9.73
CA ILE A 57 -0.52 -11.59 -10.62
C ILE A 57 0.25 -10.42 -11.24
N ASN A 58 -0.42 -9.31 -11.57
CA ASN A 58 0.20 -8.19 -12.27
C ASN A 58 0.86 -7.25 -11.26
N VAL A 59 2.16 -7.02 -11.39
CA VAL A 59 2.95 -6.21 -10.46
C VAL A 59 3.79 -5.18 -11.23
N ALA A 60 3.53 -3.90 -11.00
CA ALA A 60 4.35 -2.78 -11.47
C ALA A 60 5.30 -2.35 -10.36
N LEU A 61 6.59 -2.32 -10.66
CA LEU A 61 7.65 -1.79 -9.81
C LEU A 61 8.16 -0.50 -10.44
N VAL A 62 7.70 0.63 -9.95
CA VAL A 62 8.07 1.97 -10.42
C VAL A 62 9.05 2.58 -9.44
N LEU A 63 10.30 2.72 -9.85
CA LEU A 63 11.39 3.22 -9.01
C LEU A 63 11.85 4.57 -9.56
N CYS A 64 11.76 5.60 -8.73
CA CYS A 64 12.23 6.95 -9.02
C CYS A 64 13.33 7.31 -8.01
N LEU A 65 14.57 6.91 -8.32
CA LEU A 65 15.69 6.87 -7.39
C LEU A 65 16.81 7.83 -7.75
N ASN A 66 17.13 8.02 -9.04
CA ASN A 66 18.16 8.93 -9.53
C ASN A 66 19.38 9.06 -8.59
N MET A 67 20.03 7.94 -8.30
CA MET A 67 20.88 7.72 -7.10
C MET A 67 22.07 8.68 -6.93
N GLU A 68 22.41 9.46 -7.96
CA GLU A 68 23.52 10.43 -7.94
C GLU A 68 23.09 11.83 -7.52
N ILE A 69 21.80 12.15 -7.58
CA ILE A 69 21.27 13.51 -7.40
C ILE A 69 20.14 13.46 -6.38
N ASP A 70 20.38 14.09 -5.23
CA ASP A 70 19.35 14.25 -4.21
C ASP A 70 18.26 15.23 -4.67
N PRO A 71 16.98 14.95 -4.36
CA PRO A 71 15.91 15.89 -4.63
C PRO A 71 16.05 17.15 -3.76
N PRO A 72 15.62 18.33 -4.25
CA PRO A 72 15.91 19.63 -3.65
C PRO A 72 15.30 19.83 -2.25
N ASP A 73 14.30 19.04 -1.87
CA ASP A 73 13.58 19.17 -0.61
C ASP A 73 13.99 18.11 0.44
N VAL A 74 15.04 17.34 0.14
CA VAL A 74 15.61 16.35 1.05
C VAL A 74 17.07 16.69 1.32
N GLN A 75 17.38 17.00 2.58
CA GLN A 75 18.75 17.18 3.04
C GLN A 75 19.20 15.91 3.78
N LYS A 76 20.23 15.24 3.26
CA LYS A 76 20.87 14.09 3.91
C LYS A 76 21.91 14.57 4.92
N ILE A 77 21.81 14.10 6.16
CA ILE A 77 22.76 14.42 7.25
C ILE A 77 23.61 13.17 7.52
N PRO A 78 24.95 13.20 7.37
CA PRO A 78 25.79 12.05 7.66
C PRO A 78 25.82 11.67 9.15
N PRO A 79 25.79 10.37 9.50
CA PRO A 79 25.56 9.22 8.63
C PRO A 79 24.07 9.05 8.27
N TYR A 80 23.76 8.69 7.02
CA TYR A 80 22.40 8.44 6.55
C TYR A 80 22.27 7.04 5.95
N SER A 81 21.04 6.50 5.94
CA SER A 81 20.74 5.25 5.25
C SER A 81 20.78 5.45 3.73
N ARG A 82 21.50 4.58 3.02
CA ARG A 82 21.67 4.63 1.56
C ARG A 82 21.37 3.31 0.85
N VAL A 83 21.18 2.23 1.60
CA VAL A 83 20.94 0.90 1.04
C VAL A 83 19.51 0.82 0.55
N GLU A 84 19.33 0.41 -0.70
CA GLU A 84 18.04 0.25 -1.36
C GLU A 84 17.89 -1.19 -1.84
N ALA A 85 16.78 -1.86 -1.48
CA ALA A 85 16.57 -3.29 -1.78
C ALA A 85 17.79 -4.19 -1.50
N TRP A 86 18.50 -3.92 -0.40
CA TRP A 86 19.74 -4.61 0.01
C TRP A 86 20.93 -4.42 -0.94
N VAL A 87 20.94 -3.33 -1.72
CA VAL A 87 22.06 -2.91 -2.58
C VAL A 87 22.65 -1.62 -2.00
N ASP A 88 23.95 -1.62 -1.70
CA ASP A 88 24.68 -0.39 -1.41
C ASP A 88 25.06 0.29 -2.74
N PRO A 89 24.73 1.58 -2.94
CA PRO A 89 25.08 2.30 -4.15
C PRO A 89 26.59 2.35 -4.43
N ALA A 90 27.42 2.25 -3.39
CA ALA A 90 28.88 2.23 -3.53
C ALA A 90 29.39 0.96 -4.27
N ASP A 91 28.65 -0.15 -4.21
CA ASP A 91 29.09 -1.43 -4.76
C ASP A 91 28.68 -1.65 -6.23
N ALA A 92 27.70 -0.88 -6.72
CA ALA A 92 27.00 -1.17 -7.97
C ALA A 92 27.32 -0.21 -9.13
N GLY A 93 27.98 0.92 -8.86
CA GLY A 93 28.32 1.93 -9.87
C GLY A 93 27.10 2.36 -10.71
N TYR A 94 27.28 2.49 -12.02
CA TYR A 94 26.24 2.95 -12.95
C TYR A 94 25.03 2.01 -13.09
N ARG A 95 25.12 0.75 -12.64
CA ARG A 95 24.02 -0.24 -12.72
C ARG A 95 23.23 -0.36 -11.42
N VAL A 96 23.44 0.54 -10.47
CA VAL A 96 22.80 0.51 -9.15
C VAL A 96 21.29 0.38 -9.25
N VAL A 97 20.63 1.19 -10.08
CA VAL A 97 19.16 1.19 -10.21
C VAL A 97 18.64 -0.13 -10.80
N GLU A 98 19.37 -0.71 -11.77
CA GLU A 98 19.05 -2.02 -12.35
C GLU A 98 19.16 -3.15 -11.32
N MET A 99 20.21 -3.10 -10.49
CA MET A 99 20.42 -4.08 -9.41
C MET A 99 19.34 -3.96 -8.34
N ILE A 100 18.98 -2.74 -7.93
CA ILE A 100 17.88 -2.49 -6.99
C ILE A 100 16.56 -3.03 -7.55
N GLY A 101 16.24 -2.72 -8.82
CA GLY A 101 15.03 -3.21 -9.49
C GLY A 101 14.94 -4.74 -9.52
N LYS A 102 16.04 -5.41 -9.88
CA LYS A 102 16.13 -6.87 -9.88
C LYS A 102 15.96 -7.46 -8.49
N ASN A 103 16.65 -6.92 -7.48
CA ASN A 103 16.54 -7.41 -6.11
C ASN A 103 15.14 -7.20 -5.54
N LEU A 104 14.51 -6.05 -5.79
CA LEU A 104 13.14 -5.79 -5.37
C LEU A 104 12.15 -6.76 -6.04
N GLN A 105 12.32 -7.04 -7.33
CA GLN A 105 11.50 -8.05 -8.02
C GLN A 105 11.65 -9.42 -7.34
N SER A 106 12.88 -9.88 -7.08
CA SER A 106 13.10 -11.17 -6.42
C SER A 106 12.50 -11.24 -5.01
N GLN A 107 12.47 -10.12 -4.26
CA GLN A 107 11.78 -10.06 -2.97
C GLN A 107 10.27 -10.27 -3.11
N TYR A 108 9.64 -9.69 -4.13
CA TYR A 108 8.21 -9.93 -4.40
C TYR A 108 7.95 -11.32 -4.96
N GLU A 109 8.83 -11.87 -5.80
CA GLU A 109 8.70 -13.22 -6.36
C GLU A 109 8.69 -14.29 -5.27
N ARG A 110 9.34 -14.05 -4.13
CA ARG A 110 9.24 -14.93 -2.95
C ARG A 110 7.80 -15.08 -2.45
N TRP A 111 6.99 -14.02 -2.56
CA TRP A 111 5.58 -14.02 -2.13
C TRP A 111 4.62 -14.45 -3.25
N GLN A 112 4.92 -14.09 -4.51
CA GLN A 112 4.12 -14.45 -5.68
C GLN A 112 5.01 -14.92 -6.85
N PRO A 113 5.50 -16.18 -6.84
CA PRO A 113 6.47 -16.64 -7.83
C PRO A 113 5.98 -16.62 -9.29
N LYS A 114 4.65 -16.69 -9.49
CA LYS A 114 4.02 -16.71 -10.83
C LYS A 114 3.50 -15.32 -11.25
N GLY A 115 4.00 -14.26 -10.62
CA GLY A 115 3.65 -12.88 -10.95
C GLY A 115 4.18 -12.46 -12.33
N CYS A 116 3.43 -11.58 -12.99
CA CYS A 116 3.86 -10.82 -14.16
C CYS A 116 4.44 -9.49 -13.67
N TYR A 117 5.75 -9.46 -13.47
CA TYR A 117 6.49 -8.30 -12.98
C TYR A 117 6.91 -7.39 -14.14
N ARG A 118 6.71 -6.07 -14.00
CA ARG A 118 7.29 -5.05 -14.88
C ARG A 118 8.01 -4.01 -14.05
N GLN A 119 9.30 -3.85 -14.31
CA GLN A 119 10.14 -2.82 -13.72
C GLN A 119 10.10 -1.56 -14.60
N CYS A 120 10.00 -0.41 -13.96
CA CYS A 120 10.13 0.92 -14.57
C CYS A 120 11.17 1.66 -13.73
N LEU A 121 12.38 1.76 -14.25
CA LEU A 121 13.53 2.32 -13.55
C LEU A 121 13.75 3.75 -14.02
N ASP A 122 13.65 4.70 -13.10
CA ASP A 122 13.65 6.14 -13.34
C ASP A 122 12.78 6.57 -14.54
N PRO A 123 11.48 6.19 -14.56
CA PRO A 123 10.67 6.35 -15.75
C PRO A 123 10.20 7.79 -15.96
N ASN A 124 9.79 8.05 -17.20
CA ASN A 124 8.97 9.22 -17.52
C ASN A 124 7.46 8.94 -17.41
N LEU A 125 6.65 10.01 -17.49
CA LEU A 125 5.20 9.93 -17.35
C LEU A 125 4.53 8.99 -18.36
N ASP A 126 4.99 9.00 -19.62
CA ASP A 126 4.41 8.18 -20.69
C ASP A 126 4.66 6.68 -20.45
N GLU A 127 5.85 6.34 -19.93
CA GLU A 127 6.22 4.96 -19.59
C GLU A 127 5.35 4.41 -18.47
N VAL A 128 5.15 5.19 -17.39
CA VAL A 128 4.26 4.81 -16.28
C VAL A 128 2.84 4.62 -16.80
N LYS A 129 2.32 5.58 -17.58
CA LYS A 129 0.98 5.49 -18.19
C LYS A 129 0.82 4.23 -19.03
N LYS A 130 1.78 3.97 -19.93
CA LYS A 130 1.76 2.81 -20.83
C LYS A 130 1.70 1.49 -20.05
N ILE A 131 2.47 1.37 -18.97
CA ILE A 131 2.52 0.15 -18.16
C ILE A 131 1.24 -0.03 -17.36
N CYS A 132 0.73 1.02 -16.71
CA CYS A 132 -0.52 0.96 -15.96
C CYS A 132 -1.71 0.55 -16.85
N VAL A 133 -1.86 1.20 -18.02
CA VAL A 133 -2.96 0.89 -18.96
C VAL A 133 -2.83 -0.53 -19.51
N ASN A 134 -1.63 -0.96 -19.88
CA ASN A 134 -1.41 -2.32 -20.39
C ASN A 134 -1.69 -3.37 -19.31
N MET A 135 -1.26 -3.14 -18.07
CA MET A 135 -1.52 -4.06 -16.96
C MET A 135 -3.01 -4.16 -16.65
N ARG A 136 -3.77 -3.06 -16.64
CA ARG A 136 -5.23 -3.13 -16.46
C ARG A 136 -5.91 -3.97 -17.53
N ARG A 137 -5.56 -3.75 -18.80
CA ARG A 137 -6.10 -4.57 -19.90
C ARG A 137 -5.83 -6.06 -19.69
N ASN A 138 -4.65 -6.43 -19.20
CA ASN A 138 -4.26 -7.82 -18.97
C ASN A 138 -4.86 -8.42 -17.70
N ALA A 139 -4.99 -7.63 -16.63
CA ALA A 139 -5.53 -8.06 -15.35
C ALA A 139 -7.05 -8.30 -15.40
N ARG A 140 -7.79 -7.64 -16.31
CA ARG A 140 -9.26 -7.70 -16.35
C ARG A 140 -9.83 -7.34 -14.96
N SER A 141 -10.44 -8.32 -14.28
CA SER A 141 -11.00 -8.22 -12.93
C SER A 141 -10.02 -8.56 -11.81
N ASP A 142 -8.80 -9.02 -12.12
CA ASP A 142 -7.77 -9.30 -11.12
C ASP A 142 -7.12 -8.01 -10.60
N ARG A 143 -6.47 -8.16 -9.44
CA ARG A 143 -5.80 -7.08 -8.72
C ARG A 143 -4.43 -6.79 -9.32
N ILE A 144 -4.12 -5.50 -9.45
CA ILE A 144 -2.78 -5.02 -9.81
C ILE A 144 -2.10 -4.52 -8.54
N LEU A 145 -0.84 -4.92 -8.33
CA LEU A 145 0.03 -4.29 -7.34
C LEU A 145 0.86 -3.21 -8.04
N PHE A 146 0.79 -1.98 -7.53
CA PHE A 146 1.61 -0.86 -7.97
C PHE A 146 2.53 -0.45 -6.83
N HIS A 147 3.81 -0.78 -6.94
CA HIS A 147 4.84 -0.32 -6.02
C HIS A 147 5.50 0.92 -6.61
N TYR A 148 5.48 2.02 -5.87
CA TYR A 148 6.19 3.26 -6.18
C TYR A 148 7.23 3.54 -5.11
N ASN A 149 8.49 3.63 -5.50
CA ASN A 149 9.56 4.17 -4.66
C ASN A 149 9.95 5.54 -5.20
N GLY A 150 9.86 6.57 -4.36
CA GLY A 150 10.07 7.97 -4.73
C GLY A 150 11.23 8.64 -3.99
N HIS A 151 12.27 7.91 -3.58
CA HIS A 151 13.38 8.48 -2.80
C HIS A 151 14.29 9.45 -3.57
N GLY A 152 14.31 9.39 -4.90
CA GLY A 152 15.09 10.25 -5.79
C GLY A 152 14.35 11.46 -6.34
N VAL A 153 13.15 11.74 -5.83
CA VAL A 153 12.28 12.82 -6.31
C VAL A 153 11.69 13.60 -5.13
N PRO A 154 11.12 14.79 -5.35
CA PRO A 154 10.55 15.55 -4.26
C PRO A 154 9.40 14.84 -3.53
N ARG A 155 9.08 15.31 -2.33
CA ARG A 155 7.93 14.80 -1.58
C ARG A 155 6.61 14.99 -2.35
N PRO A 156 5.61 14.09 -2.19
CA PRO A 156 4.29 14.26 -2.79
C PRO A 156 3.65 15.61 -2.45
N THR A 157 2.91 16.20 -3.39
CA THR A 157 2.29 17.53 -3.25
C THR A 157 0.96 17.47 -2.52
N GLU A 158 0.50 18.60 -1.97
CA GLU A 158 -0.83 18.72 -1.32
C GLU A 158 -2.00 18.59 -2.31
N ASN A 159 -1.71 18.75 -3.60
CA ASN A 159 -2.69 18.57 -4.68
C ASN A 159 -2.85 17.09 -5.07
N GLY A 160 -2.07 16.19 -4.48
CA GLY A 160 -2.17 14.76 -4.74
C GLY A 160 -1.40 14.35 -5.97
N GLU A 161 -0.17 14.84 -6.08
CA GLU A 161 0.77 14.45 -7.13
C GLU A 161 1.97 13.76 -6.50
N ILE A 162 2.42 12.69 -7.16
CA ILE A 162 3.74 12.10 -6.97
C ILE A 162 4.63 12.53 -8.13
N TRP A 163 5.92 12.22 -8.09
CA TRP A 163 6.88 12.73 -9.07
C TRP A 163 7.52 11.59 -9.87
N VAL A 164 7.73 11.85 -11.16
CA VAL A 164 8.51 11.02 -12.08
C VAL A 164 9.50 11.92 -12.84
N PHE A 165 10.30 11.37 -13.74
CA PHE A 165 11.28 12.17 -14.49
C PHE A 165 10.74 12.60 -15.86
N ASN A 166 11.41 13.57 -16.48
CA ASN A 166 11.35 13.72 -17.93
C ASN A 166 12.42 12.83 -18.60
N ARG A 167 12.32 12.65 -19.92
CA ARG A 167 13.22 11.77 -20.69
C ARG A 167 14.70 12.15 -20.60
N THR A 168 15.00 13.41 -20.31
CA THR A 168 16.37 13.93 -20.24
C THR A 168 16.87 14.07 -18.80
N PHE A 169 16.12 13.64 -17.79
CA PHE A 169 16.48 13.73 -16.36
C PHE A 169 16.85 15.14 -15.89
N THR A 170 16.21 16.16 -16.46
CA THR A 170 16.43 17.57 -16.10
C THR A 170 15.32 18.16 -15.26
N LYS A 171 14.15 17.52 -15.23
CA LYS A 171 12.96 18.01 -14.52
C LYS A 171 12.20 16.86 -13.90
N TYR A 172 11.67 17.12 -12.70
CA TYR A 172 10.61 16.31 -12.11
C TYR A 172 9.28 16.68 -12.77
N ILE A 173 8.52 15.66 -13.16
CA ILE A 173 7.22 15.78 -13.80
C ILE A 173 6.16 15.30 -12.80
N PRO A 174 5.14 16.12 -12.49
CA PRO A 174 4.09 15.71 -11.58
C PRO A 174 3.20 14.64 -12.24
N LEU A 175 2.91 13.60 -11.49
CA LEU A 175 1.96 12.55 -11.81
C LEU A 175 0.80 12.64 -10.82
N SER A 176 -0.38 13.03 -11.32
CA SER A 176 -1.60 13.08 -10.54
C SER A 176 -2.02 11.69 -10.07
N LEU A 177 -2.34 11.57 -8.78
CA LEU A 177 -2.91 10.34 -8.21
C LEU A 177 -4.26 9.99 -8.85
N PHE A 178 -5.03 10.98 -9.28
CA PHE A 178 -6.30 10.79 -9.98
C PHE A 178 -6.09 10.05 -11.31
N ASP A 179 -5.11 10.49 -12.11
CA ASP A 179 -4.76 9.86 -13.39
C ASP A 179 -4.19 8.46 -13.17
N LEU A 180 -3.29 8.30 -12.20
CA LEU A 180 -2.70 7.01 -11.85
C LEU A 180 -3.78 5.99 -11.49
N GLN A 181 -4.72 6.36 -10.61
CA GLN A 181 -5.85 5.52 -10.27
C GLN A 181 -6.67 5.18 -11.52
N ARG A 182 -6.85 6.13 -12.46
CA ARG A 182 -7.69 5.92 -13.67
C ARG A 182 -7.03 4.91 -14.61
N TRP A 183 -5.71 5.00 -14.80
CA TRP A 183 -4.95 4.07 -15.63
C TRP A 183 -4.91 2.67 -15.02
N LEU A 184 -4.71 2.58 -13.71
CA LEU A 184 -4.65 1.30 -13.00
C LEU A 184 -6.01 0.66 -12.80
N GLY A 185 -7.11 1.41 -12.74
CA GLY A 185 -8.45 0.88 -12.47
C GLY A 185 -8.57 0.11 -11.13
N GLY A 186 -9.70 -0.55 -10.93
CA GLY A 186 -9.95 -1.43 -9.80
C GLY A 186 -10.15 -2.88 -10.25
N PRO A 187 -9.76 -3.89 -9.43
CA PRO A 187 -9.13 -3.77 -8.12
C PRO A 187 -7.61 -3.50 -8.21
N SER A 188 -7.05 -2.72 -7.28
CA SER A 188 -5.62 -2.36 -7.23
C SER A 188 -5.14 -2.20 -5.80
N VAL A 189 -3.84 -2.45 -5.57
CA VAL A 189 -3.13 -2.22 -4.30
C VAL A 189 -1.90 -1.39 -4.58
N TYR A 190 -1.63 -0.44 -3.69
CA TYR A 190 -0.54 0.52 -3.81
C TYR A 190 0.42 0.32 -2.65
N VAL A 191 1.72 0.27 -2.98
CA VAL A 191 2.81 0.36 -2.02
C VAL A 191 3.55 1.64 -2.36
N ILE A 192 3.54 2.61 -1.46
CA ILE A 192 4.10 3.95 -1.67
C ILE A 192 5.25 4.12 -0.68
N ASP A 193 6.47 4.00 -1.18
CA ASP A 193 7.71 4.15 -0.42
C ASP A 193 8.36 5.48 -0.80
N CYS A 194 8.03 6.53 -0.05
CA CYS A 194 8.63 7.85 -0.23
C CYS A 194 8.49 8.69 1.04
N GLN A 195 9.28 9.75 1.13
CA GLN A 195 9.14 10.72 2.21
C GLN A 195 7.73 11.34 2.17
N ASN A 196 7.06 11.40 3.33
CA ASN A 196 5.71 11.93 3.48
C ASN A 196 4.60 11.16 2.70
N ALA A 197 4.74 9.84 2.53
CA ALA A 197 3.73 8.98 1.90
C ALA A 197 2.32 9.06 2.54
N GLY A 198 2.21 9.45 3.80
CA GLY A 198 0.91 9.66 4.47
C GLY A 198 0.02 10.70 3.77
N ARG A 199 0.61 11.66 3.05
CA ARG A 199 -0.13 12.64 2.23
C ARG A 199 -0.83 11.97 1.04
N VAL A 200 -0.15 11.02 0.38
CA VAL A 200 -0.73 10.24 -0.72
C VAL A 200 -1.94 9.47 -0.26
N LEU A 201 -1.86 8.80 0.90
CA LEU A 201 -2.97 8.01 1.45
C LEU A 201 -4.21 8.86 1.76
N LYS A 202 -4.03 10.05 2.37
CA LYS A 202 -5.16 10.97 2.67
C LYS A 202 -5.91 11.40 1.41
N LEU A 203 -5.17 11.76 0.36
CA LEU A 203 -5.75 12.24 -0.90
C LEU A 203 -6.33 11.11 -1.74
N TYR A 204 -5.81 9.89 -1.58
CA TYR A 204 -6.31 8.72 -2.30
C TYR A 204 -7.79 8.43 -2.01
N ASP A 205 -8.23 8.51 -0.75
CA ASP A 205 -9.64 8.33 -0.36
C ASP A 205 -10.55 9.39 -1.00
N TYR A 206 -10.10 10.65 -1.00
CA TYR A 206 -10.81 11.76 -1.65
C TYR A 206 -11.01 11.51 -3.15
N PHE A 207 -9.96 11.09 -3.88
CA PHE A 207 -10.07 10.79 -5.31
C PHE A 207 -10.90 9.54 -5.62
N CYS A 208 -10.87 8.52 -4.75
CA CYS A 208 -11.75 7.35 -4.87
C CYS A 208 -13.23 7.73 -4.81
N LYS A 209 -13.61 8.56 -3.83
CA LYS A 209 -15.00 9.04 -3.67
C LYS A 209 -15.46 9.87 -4.88
N ARG A 210 -14.60 10.76 -5.38
CA ARG A 210 -14.89 11.55 -6.59
C ARG A 210 -15.15 10.67 -7.82
N ARG A 211 -14.30 9.68 -8.05
CA ARG A 211 -14.47 8.74 -9.17
C ARG A 211 -15.76 7.93 -9.07
N GLN A 212 -16.12 7.48 -7.86
CA GLN A 212 -17.38 6.77 -7.64
C GLN A 212 -18.57 7.67 -8.00
N GLY A 213 -18.53 8.95 -7.62
CA GLY A 213 -19.52 9.95 -8.03
C GLY A 213 -19.62 10.15 -9.54
N GLU A 214 -18.49 10.32 -10.22
CA GLU A 214 -18.44 10.47 -11.70
C GLU A 214 -18.99 9.22 -12.42
N THR A 215 -18.66 8.02 -11.92
CA THR A 215 -19.14 6.76 -12.49
C THR A 215 -20.64 6.59 -12.27
N ALA A 216 -21.16 6.96 -11.10
CA ALA A 216 -22.60 6.89 -10.83
C ALA A 216 -23.41 7.87 -11.70
N ASN A 217 -22.89 9.09 -11.90
CA ASN A 217 -23.55 10.09 -12.74
C ASN A 217 -23.58 9.68 -14.23
N ALA A 218 -22.49 9.11 -14.74
CA ALA A 218 -22.42 8.64 -16.13
C ALA A 218 -23.43 7.49 -16.43
N VAL A 219 -23.73 6.64 -15.45
CA VAL A 219 -24.74 5.58 -15.58
C VAL A 219 -26.17 6.15 -15.55
N GLY A 220 -26.38 7.25 -14.80
CA GLY A 220 -27.66 7.95 -14.74
C GLY A 220 -28.05 8.64 -16.06
N GLU A 221 -27.07 9.21 -16.77
CA GLU A 221 -27.31 9.88 -18.05
C GLU A 221 -27.53 8.91 -19.22
N GLY A 222 -26.94 7.70 -19.17
CA GLY A 222 -27.11 6.67 -20.21
C GLY A 222 -28.45 5.92 -20.17
N SER A 223 -29.24 6.09 -19.11
CA SER A 223 -30.52 5.39 -18.92
C SER A 223 -31.74 6.16 -19.43
N ASN A 224 -31.56 7.38 -19.97
CA ASN A 224 -32.64 8.29 -20.33
C ASN A 224 -32.79 8.55 -21.85
N VAL A 225 -32.18 7.73 -22.71
CA VAL A 225 -32.37 7.79 -24.17
C VAL A 225 -33.04 6.51 -24.65
N GLY A 226 -34.33 6.39 -24.34
CA GLY A 226 -35.16 5.26 -24.72
C GLY A 226 -36.62 5.66 -24.88
N GLY A 227 -36.95 6.26 -26.03
CA GLY A 227 -38.32 6.34 -26.52
C GLY A 227 -38.78 7.73 -26.96
N GLN A 228 -38.64 8.01 -28.25
CA GLN A 228 -39.72 8.48 -29.15
C GLN A 228 -39.13 8.79 -30.53
N ASN A 229 -39.40 7.92 -31.51
CA ASN A 229 -39.52 8.36 -32.90
C ASN A 229 -40.86 9.11 -33.03
N PRO A 230 -40.93 10.13 -33.90
CA PRO A 230 -41.60 9.89 -35.17
C PRO A 230 -40.81 10.38 -36.40
N GLU A 231 -41.28 9.89 -37.53
CA GLU A 231 -40.77 9.99 -38.89
C GLU A 231 -40.64 11.42 -39.43
N GLY A 232 -39.75 11.60 -40.42
CA GLY A 232 -39.99 12.51 -41.54
C GLY A 232 -38.84 13.43 -41.98
N ALA A 233 -38.34 13.14 -43.19
CA ALA A 233 -37.87 14.09 -44.22
C ALA A 233 -36.44 14.67 -44.18
N GLN A 234 -35.69 14.18 -45.19
CA GLN A 234 -34.92 14.93 -46.20
C GLN A 234 -33.53 15.51 -45.90
N HIS A 235 -32.58 14.98 -46.69
CA HIS A 235 -31.40 15.60 -47.31
C HIS A 235 -31.06 17.05 -46.93
N GLU A 236 -29.82 17.26 -46.48
CA GLU A 236 -28.90 18.18 -47.18
C GLU A 236 -27.43 17.97 -46.80
N GLN A 237 -26.59 18.15 -47.81
CA GLN A 237 -25.14 18.14 -47.80
C GLN A 237 -24.59 19.30 -46.96
N ASN A 238 -23.46 19.12 -46.28
CA ASN A 238 -22.27 19.92 -46.59
C ASN A 238 -21.02 19.52 -45.80
N THR A 239 -19.97 19.41 -46.61
CA THR A 239 -18.53 19.49 -46.36
C THR A 239 -18.14 20.65 -45.44
N PHE A 240 -17.25 20.40 -44.49
CA PHE A 240 -15.91 20.99 -44.36
C PHE A 240 -15.07 20.16 -43.38
#